data_AF-A0A919INW4-F1
#
_entry.id   AF-A0A919INW4-F1
#
_cell.length_a   1.000
_cell.length_b   1.000
_cell.length_c   1.000
_cell.angle_alpha   90.00
_cell.angle_beta   90.00
_cell.angle_gamma   90.00
#
_symmetry.space_group_name_H-M   'P 1'
#
loop_
_entity.id
_entity.type
_entity.pdbx_description
1 polymer ?
#
loop_
_entity_poly.entity_id
_entity_poly.type
_entity_poly.pdbx_seq_one_letter_code
_entity_poly.pdbx_strand_id
1 'polypeptide(L)'
;MLGGELAVSRVQAHWDLTLHGGDKVQVKYLANPASGWVNEHTVHAHPEVAYYALVLFEAFTVTGVLVLPIAQLSAVHAELGKRHSRGEGELQLTRRNWQTILDDPERFRAHGVRIWPP
;
A
#
# COMPACT_ATOMS: atom_id res chain seq x y z
N MET A 1 -4.51 10.08 -10.31
CA MET A 1 -4.12 9.43 -9.03
C MET A 1 -4.96 10.04 -7.92
N LEU A 2 -5.71 9.21 -7.18
CA LEU A 2 -6.61 9.43 -6.02
C LEU A 2 -7.53 10.68 -5.94
N GLY A 3 -7.17 11.84 -6.51
CA GLY A 3 -8.04 13.03 -6.59
C GLY A 3 -8.28 13.68 -5.23
N GLY A 4 -7.27 13.71 -4.36
CA GLY A 4 -7.35 14.35 -3.05
C GLY A 4 -6.52 15.62 -2.96
N GLU A 5 -6.67 16.31 -1.84
CA GLU A 5 -5.86 17.46 -1.46
C GLU A 5 -4.71 17.01 -0.55
N LEU A 6 -3.54 17.64 -0.69
CA LEU A 6 -2.42 17.41 0.20
C LEU A 6 -2.74 17.89 1.61
N ALA A 7 -2.23 17.19 2.61
CA ALA A 7 -2.26 17.67 3.99
C ALA A 7 -1.60 19.06 4.06
N VAL A 8 -2.26 19.99 4.75
CA VAL A 8 -1.81 21.40 4.86
C VAL A 8 -0.40 21.48 5.47
N SER A 9 -0.12 20.61 6.44
CA SER A 9 1.19 20.50 7.06
C SER A 9 2.00 19.36 6.44
N ARG A 10 3.23 19.67 5.99
CA ARG A 10 4.18 18.65 5.51
C ARG A 10 4.74 17.75 6.62
N VAL A 11 4.51 18.11 7.89
CA VAL A 11 4.88 17.31 9.07
C VAL A 11 3.65 16.76 9.78
N GLN A 12 2.48 16.80 9.14
CA GLN A 12 1.27 16.14 9.63
C GLN A 12 1.59 14.68 9.94
N ALA A 13 1.24 14.26 11.15
CA ALA A 13 1.39 12.86 11.51
C ALA A 13 0.32 12.02 10.78
N HIS A 14 0.71 10.81 10.39
CA HIS A 14 -0.16 9.71 9.95
C HIS A 14 -0.75 9.77 8.53
N TRP A 15 -1.13 10.92 7.97
CA TRP A 15 -1.67 10.98 6.59
C TRP A 15 -1.09 12.14 5.77
N ASP A 16 -1.11 11.97 4.46
CA ASP A 16 -0.48 12.88 3.49
C ASP A 16 -1.50 13.48 2.51
N LEU A 17 -2.65 12.82 2.33
CA LEU A 17 -3.74 13.27 1.45
C LEU A 17 -5.09 13.13 2.15
N THR A 18 -6.02 14.03 1.81
CA THR A 18 -7.45 13.91 2.12
C THR A 18 -8.22 13.81 0.80
N LEU A 19 -8.98 12.73 0.59
CA LEU A 19 -9.84 12.56 -0.56
C LEU A 19 -11.07 13.50 -0.47
N HIS A 20 -11.74 13.78 -1.58
CA HIS A 20 -12.94 14.63 -1.59
C HIS A 20 -14.07 14.13 -0.66
N GLY A 21 -14.09 12.85 -0.30
CA GLY A 21 -15.04 12.27 0.67
C GLY A 21 -14.63 12.43 2.14
N GLY A 22 -13.49 13.07 2.44
CA GLY A 22 -12.93 13.22 3.79
C GLY A 22 -12.00 12.09 4.23
N ASP A 23 -11.95 10.98 3.47
CA ASP A 23 -11.04 9.87 3.74
C ASP A 23 -9.58 10.29 3.69
N LYS A 24 -8.81 9.90 4.71
CA LYS A 24 -7.38 10.17 4.82
C LYS A 24 -6.56 9.05 4.20
N VAL A 25 -5.48 9.42 3.51
CA VAL A 25 -4.54 8.48 2.88
C VAL A 25 -3.13 8.74 3.38
N GLN A 26 -2.48 7.69 3.87
CA GLN A 26 -1.04 7.72 4.12
C GLN A 26 -0.29 7.30 2.86
N VAL A 27 0.73 8.05 2.47
CA VAL A 27 1.54 7.79 1.28
C VAL A 27 2.97 7.49 1.71
N LYS A 28 3.50 6.34 1.29
CA LYS A 28 4.91 5.98 1.41
C LYS A 28 5.45 5.50 0.08
N TYR A 29 6.76 5.27 0.03
CA TYR A 29 7.41 4.66 -1.11
C TYR A 29 8.34 3.54 -0.66
N LEU A 30 8.51 2.54 -1.52
CA LEU A 30 9.49 1.48 -1.38
C LEU A 30 10.41 1.52 -2.60
N ALA A 31 11.68 1.83 -2.37
CA ALA A 31 12.69 1.90 -3.42
C ALA A 31 13.65 0.72 -3.35
N ASN A 32 13.88 0.07 -4.49
CA ASN A 32 14.80 -1.05 -4.64
C ASN A 32 15.75 -0.84 -5.84
N PRO A 33 16.98 -1.38 -5.78
CA PRO A 33 17.90 -1.38 -6.92
C PRO A 33 17.50 -2.41 -7.99
N ALA A 34 18.03 -2.28 -9.22
CA ALA A 34 17.81 -3.26 -10.29
C ALA A 34 18.34 -4.67 -9.97
N SER A 35 19.34 -4.78 -9.11
CA SER A 35 19.97 -6.06 -8.73
C SER A 35 19.06 -6.97 -7.89
N GLY A 36 17.91 -6.46 -7.42
CA GLY A 36 16.93 -7.20 -6.65
C GLY A 36 16.30 -6.38 -5.53
N TRP A 37 15.16 -6.87 -5.02
CA TRP A 37 14.53 -6.27 -3.84
C TRP A 37 15.31 -6.64 -2.58
N VAL A 38 15.96 -5.64 -1.99
CA VAL A 38 16.66 -5.73 -0.70
C VAL A 38 15.85 -5.07 0.41
N ASN A 39 15.01 -4.10 0.04
CA ASN A 39 14.09 -3.41 0.93
C ASN A 39 12.71 -4.07 0.83
N GLU A 40 12.11 -4.24 2.00
CA GLU A 40 10.70 -4.58 2.17
C GLU A 40 10.00 -3.44 2.91
N HIS A 41 8.68 -3.46 2.96
CA HIS A 41 7.92 -2.37 3.57
C HIS A 41 6.80 -2.88 4.46
N THR A 42 6.79 -2.49 5.73
CA THR A 42 5.67 -2.79 6.62
C THR A 42 4.58 -1.72 6.50
N VAL A 43 3.40 -2.15 6.08
CA VAL A 43 2.18 -1.36 6.16
C VAL A 43 1.64 -1.48 7.57
N HIS A 44 1.55 -0.36 8.28
CA HIS A 44 0.94 -0.29 9.61
C HIS A 44 -0.43 0.39 9.48
N ALA A 45 -1.47 -0.30 9.92
CA ALA A 45 -2.81 0.26 10.04
C ALA A 45 -2.79 1.39 11.07
N HIS A 46 -3.51 2.46 10.76
CA HIS A 46 -3.72 3.57 11.67
C HIS A 46 -5.22 3.91 11.70
N PRO A 47 -5.84 4.08 12.89
CA PRO A 47 -7.28 4.26 13.01
C PRO A 47 -7.82 5.50 12.29
N GLU A 48 -6.99 6.52 12.10
CA GLU A 48 -7.37 7.73 11.35
C GLU A 48 -7.13 7.64 9.84
N VAL A 49 -6.56 6.55 9.33
CA VAL A 49 -6.18 6.43 7.93
C VAL A 49 -7.09 5.41 7.26
N ALA A 50 -7.81 5.83 6.23
CA ALA A 50 -8.68 4.94 5.45
C ALA A 50 -7.86 4.09 4.46
N TYR A 51 -6.82 4.68 3.87
CA TYR A 51 -6.01 4.03 2.84
C TYR A 51 -4.50 4.20 3.07
N TYR A 52 -3.74 3.16 2.74
CA TYR A 52 -2.30 3.18 2.66
C TYR A 52 -1.85 3.08 1.20
N ALA A 53 -1.30 4.14 0.66
CA ALA A 53 -0.70 4.18 -0.66
C ALA A 53 0.81 3.91 -0.57
N LEU A 54 1.29 2.95 -1.34
CA LEU A 54 2.70 2.64 -1.50
C LEU A 54 3.10 2.76 -2.96
N VAL A 55 4.04 3.66 -3.24
CA VAL A 55 4.67 3.80 -4.56
C VAL A 55 5.92 2.91 -4.61
N LEU A 56 5.98 2.01 -5.58
CA LEU A 56 7.09 1.08 -5.77
C LEU A 56 8.06 1.68 -6.80
N PHE A 57 9.33 1.76 -6.44
CA PHE A 57 10.42 2.15 -7.34
C PHE A 57 11.41 1.01 -7.49
N GLU A 58 11.80 0.72 -8.73
CA GLU A 58 12.96 -0.13 -9.04
C GLU A 58 13.89 0.64 -9.98
N ALA A 59 15.16 0.76 -9.60
CA ALA A 59 16.17 1.48 -10.38
C ALA A 59 15.70 2.86 -10.88
N PHE A 60 15.17 3.67 -9.96
CA PHE A 60 14.60 5.01 -10.21
C PHE A 60 13.37 5.06 -11.12
N THR A 61 12.79 3.92 -11.49
CA THR A 61 11.55 3.83 -12.27
C THR A 61 10.40 3.46 -11.36
N VAL A 62 9.24 4.14 -11.51
CA VAL A 62 8.02 3.71 -10.83
C VAL A 62 7.56 2.40 -11.46
N THR A 63 7.56 1.31 -10.68
CA THR A 63 7.13 -0.02 -11.13
C THR A 63 5.75 -0.40 -10.62
N GLY A 64 5.11 0.47 -9.84
CA GLY A 64 3.71 0.33 -9.51
C GLY A 64 3.27 1.25 -8.38
N VAL A 65 1.95 1.38 -8.26
CA VAL A 65 1.31 2.01 -7.10
C VAL A 65 0.27 1.05 -6.56
N LEU A 66 0.36 0.79 -5.26
CA LEU A 66 -0.55 -0.06 -4.51
C LEU A 66 -1.27 0.79 -3.47
N VAL A 67 -2.60 0.82 -3.51
CA VAL A 67 -3.41 1.48 -2.47
C VAL A 67 -4.23 0.42 -1.75
N LEU A 68 -3.90 0.21 -0.49
CA LEU A 68 -4.51 -0.77 0.40
C LEU A 68 -5.55 -0.07 1.28
N PRO A 69 -6.81 -0.52 1.29
CA PRO A 69 -7.77 -0.01 2.25
C PRO A 69 -7.52 -0.66 3.62
N ILE A 70 -7.35 0.18 4.65
CA ILE A 70 -6.94 -0.28 6.00
C ILE A 70 -7.97 -1.24 6.59
N ALA A 71 -9.26 -1.00 6.35
CA ALA A 71 -10.35 -1.83 6.86
C ALA A 71 -10.37 -3.27 6.29
N GLN A 72 -9.75 -3.51 5.12
CA GLN A 72 -9.69 -4.84 4.49
C GLN A 72 -8.28 -5.44 4.53
N LEU A 73 -7.37 -4.88 5.32
CA LEU A 73 -5.98 -5.36 5.37
C LEU A 73 -5.89 -6.83 5.77
N SER A 74 -6.74 -7.31 6.69
CA SER A 74 -6.83 -8.72 7.07
C SER A 74 -7.25 -9.63 5.91
N ALA A 75 -8.19 -9.19 5.06
CA ALA A 75 -8.61 -9.94 3.89
C ALA A 75 -7.47 -10.02 2.85
N VAL A 76 -6.79 -8.90 2.60
CA VAL A 76 -5.59 -8.87 1.74
C VAL A 76 -4.50 -9.81 2.28
N HIS A 77 -4.32 -9.87 3.60
CA HIS A 77 -3.40 -10.79 4.26
C HIS A 77 -3.70 -12.25 3.95
N ALA A 78 -4.98 -12.63 4.05
CA ALA A 78 -5.46 -13.97 3.74
C ALA A 78 -5.23 -14.31 2.26
N GLU A 79 -5.51 -13.37 1.35
CA GLU A 79 -5.30 -13.59 -0.09
C GLU A 79 -3.82 -13.81 -0.44
N LEU A 80 -2.91 -13.11 0.25
CA LEU A 80 -1.47 -13.32 0.14
C LEU A 80 -0.98 -14.64 0.77
N GLY A 81 -1.88 -15.47 1.31
CA GLY A 81 -1.55 -16.74 1.96
C GLY A 81 -0.75 -16.57 3.26
N LYS A 82 -0.78 -15.39 3.86
CA LYS A 82 -0.05 -15.09 5.09
C LYS A 82 -0.88 -15.47 6.30
N ARG A 83 -0.33 -16.31 7.18
CA ARG A 83 -0.85 -16.44 8.55
C ARG A 83 -0.66 -15.10 9.25
N HIS A 84 -1.65 -14.62 9.98
CA HIS A 84 -1.57 -13.39 10.78
C HIS A 84 -0.46 -13.53 11.84
N SER A 85 0.79 -13.22 11.48
CA SER A 85 1.94 -13.49 12.33
C SER A 85 2.28 -12.33 13.27
N ARG A 86 1.67 -11.15 13.13
CA ARG A 86 1.82 -10.00 14.05
C ARG A 86 0.60 -9.07 13.99
N GLY A 87 -0.45 -9.39 14.74
CA GLY A 87 -1.64 -8.54 14.88
C GLY A 87 -2.46 -8.36 13.59
N GLU A 88 -3.69 -7.87 13.74
CA GLU A 88 -4.61 -7.62 12.62
C GLU A 88 -4.27 -6.36 11.80
N GLY A 89 -3.26 -5.60 12.24
CA GLY A 89 -2.95 -4.26 11.73
C GLY A 89 -1.66 -4.12 10.94
N GLU A 90 -0.93 -5.19 10.63
CA GLU A 90 0.35 -5.10 9.91
C GLU A 90 0.39 -5.99 8.67
N LEU A 91 0.91 -5.45 7.57
CA LEU A 91 1.24 -6.21 6.36
C LEU A 91 2.68 -5.92 5.93
N GLN A 92 3.56 -6.90 6.07
CA GLN A 92 4.88 -6.85 5.43
C GLN A 92 4.72 -7.02 3.92
N LEU A 93 5.07 -6.03 3.11
CA LEU A 93 5.11 -6.15 1.67
C LEU A 93 6.51 -6.58 1.21
N THR A 94 6.57 -7.74 0.54
CA THR A 94 7.78 -8.30 -0.06
C THR A 94 7.64 -8.40 -1.58
N ARG A 95 8.75 -8.69 -2.27
CA ARG A 95 8.74 -8.86 -3.74
C ARG A 95 7.77 -9.94 -4.18
N ARG A 96 7.74 -11.05 -3.43
CA ARG A 96 6.80 -12.15 -3.71
C ARG A 96 5.36 -11.67 -3.59
N ASN A 97 5.04 -10.84 -2.60
CA ASN A 97 3.67 -10.33 -2.46
C ASN A 97 3.29 -9.43 -3.63
N TRP A 98 4.19 -8.55 -4.05
CA TRP A 98 3.95 -7.73 -5.23
C TRP A 98 3.74 -8.57 -6.49
N GLN A 99 4.58 -9.58 -6.71
CA GLN A 99 4.39 -10.51 -7.83
C GLN A 99 3.05 -11.24 -7.75
N THR A 100 2.68 -11.78 -6.58
CA THR A 100 1.37 -12.42 -6.39
C THR A 100 0.19 -11.49 -6.69
N ILE A 101 0.30 -10.20 -6.33
CA ILE A 101 -0.72 -9.18 -6.66
C ILE A 101 -0.78 -8.92 -8.16
N LEU A 102 0.36 -8.89 -8.85
CA LEU A 102 0.41 -8.70 -10.30
C LEU A 102 -0.07 -9.92 -11.09
N ASP A 103 0.14 -11.12 -10.57
CA ASP A 103 -0.29 -12.37 -11.22
C ASP A 103 -1.82 -12.51 -11.24
N ASP A 104 -2.52 -11.96 -10.24
CA ASP A 104 -3.99 -11.95 -10.16
C ASP A 104 -4.52 -10.67 -9.48
N PRO A 105 -4.52 -9.53 -10.19
CA PRO A 105 -4.87 -8.25 -9.59
C PRO A 105 -6.37 -8.13 -9.28
N GLU A 106 -7.23 -8.86 -9.99
CA GLU A 106 -8.69 -8.81 -9.77
C GLU A 106 -9.07 -9.41 -8.42
N ARG A 107 -8.39 -10.47 -7.99
CA ARG A 107 -8.56 -11.05 -6.66
C ARG A 107 -8.32 -10.03 -5.54
N PHE A 108 -7.36 -9.12 -5.70
CA PHE A 108 -7.09 -8.07 -4.72
C PHE A 108 -8.03 -6.87 -4.89
N ARG A 109 -8.39 -6.51 -6.13
CA ARG A 109 -9.37 -5.45 -6.41
C ARG A 109 -10.74 -5.76 -5.80
N ALA A 110 -11.13 -7.02 -5.71
CA ALA A 110 -12.34 -7.46 -5.01
C ALA A 110 -12.38 -7.04 -3.53
N HIS A 111 -11.23 -6.82 -2.90
CA HIS A 111 -11.10 -6.32 -1.52
C HIS A 111 -10.88 -4.80 -1.43
N GLY A 112 -11.09 -4.08 -2.54
CA GLY A 112 -10.92 -2.62 -2.60
C GLY A 112 -9.48 -2.15 -2.81
N VAL A 113 -8.54 -3.06 -3.03
CA VAL A 113 -7.16 -2.69 -3.38
C VAL A 113 -7.13 -2.02 -4.76
N ARG A 114 -6.47 -0.87 -4.86
CA ARG A 114 -6.28 -0.18 -6.15
C ARG A 114 -4.84 -0.37 -6.60
N ILE A 115 -4.66 -0.80 -7.84
CA ILE A 115 -3.37 -1.22 -8.39
C ILE A 115 -3.16 -0.49 -9.71
N TRP A 116 -2.06 0.26 -9.80
CA TRP A 116 -1.53 0.80 -11.04
C TRP A 116 -0.22 0.07 -11.35
N PRO A 117 -0.17 -0.79 -12.39
CA PRO A 117 1.07 -1.41 -12.85
C PRO A 117 2.02 -0.36 -13.49
N PRO A 118 3.27 -0.73 -13.82
CA PRO A 118 4.19 0.15 -14.53
C PRO A 118 3.64 0.67 -15.86
#